data_AF-A0A6P2AJP2-F1
#
_entry.id   AF-A0A6P2AJP2-F1
#
_cell.length_a   1.000
_cell.length_b   1.000
_cell.length_c   1.000
_cell.angle_alpha   90.00
_cell.angle_beta   90.00
_cell.angle_gamma   90.00
#
_symmetry.space_group_name_H-M   'P 1'
#
loop_
_entity.id
_entity.type
_entity.pdbx_description
1 polymer ?
#
loop_
_entity_poly.entity_id
_entity_poly.type
_entity_poly.pdbx_seq_one_letter_code
_entity_poly.pdbx_strand_id
1 'polypeptide(L)'
;MAKGRSTTGRGVQGKPGRRYGVTDEAWQRIESLLPRQARGGFGSKLHLVTDGNGVPFRALVTAGQSHESTSFEALMNTVPMRRRRRLDAVAGDKGYRYPRIRTWLSGASVG
;
A
#
# COMPACT_ATOMS: atom_id res chain seq x y z
N MET A 1 -23.08 15.56 -21.60
CA MET A 1 -22.15 16.47 -20.90
C MET A 1 -21.99 16.01 -19.47
N ALA A 2 -20.83 15.48 -19.08
CA ALA A 2 -20.51 15.15 -17.68
C ALA A 2 -19.14 15.73 -17.33
N LYS A 3 -19.11 16.60 -16.32
CA LYS A 3 -17.96 17.39 -15.89
C LYS A 3 -17.00 16.48 -15.11
N GLY A 4 -15.81 16.22 -15.65
CA GLY A 4 -14.79 15.40 -14.98
C GLY A 4 -14.32 16.06 -13.68
N ARG A 5 -14.53 15.39 -12.54
CA ARG A 5 -13.96 15.84 -11.25
C ARG A 5 -12.49 15.45 -11.20
N SER A 6 -11.62 16.42 -11.46
CA SER A 6 -10.23 16.39 -11.02
C SER A 6 -10.20 16.35 -9.50
N THR A 7 -9.98 15.17 -8.91
CA THR A 7 -9.66 15.04 -7.48
C THR A 7 -8.15 15.18 -7.29
N THR A 8 -7.70 16.42 -7.05
CA THR A 8 -6.32 16.71 -6.66
C THR A 8 -6.06 16.13 -5.26
N GLY A 9 -5.34 15.01 -5.18
CA GLY A 9 -4.78 14.56 -3.91
C GLY A 9 -3.73 15.56 -3.42
N ARG A 10 -3.73 15.87 -2.12
CA ARG A 10 -2.65 16.64 -1.50
C ARG A 10 -1.36 15.80 -1.52
N GLY A 11 -0.34 16.26 -2.24
CA GLY A 11 1.00 15.68 -2.18
C GLY A 11 1.69 16.02 -0.86
N VAL A 12 2.85 15.41 -0.65
CA VAL A 12 3.73 15.67 0.50
C VAL A 12 4.14 17.15 0.48
N GLN A 13 4.09 17.82 1.64
CA GLN A 13 4.36 19.27 1.83
C GLN A 13 3.38 20.23 1.14
N GLY A 14 2.13 19.81 0.87
CA GLY A 14 1.12 20.72 0.32
C GLY A 14 1.32 21.10 -1.15
N LYS A 15 2.34 20.55 -1.81
CA LYS A 15 2.51 20.64 -3.26
C LYS A 15 1.60 19.62 -3.93
N PRO A 16 0.92 19.95 -5.05
CA PRO A 16 0.18 18.95 -5.82
C PRO A 16 1.18 17.92 -6.33
N GLY A 17 1.12 16.69 -5.79
CA GLY A 17 1.91 15.59 -6.32
C GLY A 17 1.41 15.29 -7.73
N ARG A 18 2.29 15.25 -8.73
CA ARG A 18 1.92 14.71 -10.04
C ARG A 18 1.59 13.24 -9.82
N ARG A 19 0.31 12.86 -9.92
CA ARG A 19 -0.02 11.46 -10.18
C ARG A 19 0.55 11.17 -11.57
N TYR A 20 1.39 10.15 -11.69
CA TYR A 20 1.68 9.49 -12.96
C TYR A 20 0.41 8.75 -13.41
N GLY A 21 -0.68 9.49 -13.62
CA GLY A 21 -1.89 8.99 -14.23
C GLY A 21 -1.73 9.19 -15.72
N VAL A 22 -1.88 8.11 -16.48
CA VAL A 22 -2.17 8.21 -17.91
C VAL A 22 -3.40 9.11 -18.05
N THR A 23 -3.37 10.08 -18.96
CA THR A 23 -4.53 10.99 -19.18
C THR A 23 -5.70 10.20 -19.77
N ASP A 24 -6.92 10.70 -19.64
CA ASP A 24 -8.10 10.01 -20.19
C ASP A 24 -7.97 9.77 -21.70
N GLU A 25 -7.36 10.71 -22.44
CA GLU A 25 -7.09 10.56 -23.87
C GLU A 25 -6.01 9.50 -24.15
N ALA A 26 -4.95 9.47 -23.34
CA ALA A 26 -3.91 8.45 -23.46
C ALA A 26 -4.43 7.06 -23.10
N TRP A 27 -5.37 6.95 -22.15
CA TRP A 27 -6.08 5.72 -21.82
C TRP A 27 -6.96 5.25 -22.96
N GLN A 28 -7.78 6.13 -23.54
CA GLN A 28 -8.65 5.78 -24.67
C GLN A 28 -7.87 5.26 -25.87
N ARG A 29 -6.65 5.79 -26.12
CA ARG A 29 -5.77 5.32 -27.20
C ARG A 29 -5.26 3.89 -27.00
N ILE A 30 -5.05 3.46 -25.76
CA ILE A 30 -4.50 2.13 -25.46
C ILE A 30 -5.57 1.14 -25.00
N GLU A 31 -6.77 1.60 -24.66
CA GLU A 31 -7.85 0.77 -24.09
C GLU A 31 -8.18 -0.43 -24.97
N SER A 32 -8.22 -0.27 -26.29
CA SER A 32 -8.48 -1.35 -27.24
C SER A 32 -7.33 -2.37 -27.34
N LEU A 33 -6.12 -1.98 -26.94
CA LEU A 33 -4.92 -2.83 -26.92
C LEU A 33 -4.78 -3.57 -25.59
N LEU A 34 -5.47 -3.11 -24.55
CA LEU A 34 -5.40 -3.70 -23.23
C LEU A 34 -6.45 -4.82 -23.10
N PRO A 35 -6.20 -5.82 -22.23
CA PRO A 35 -7.21 -6.83 -21.91
C PRO A 35 -8.51 -6.15 -21.46
N ARG A 36 -9.65 -6.77 -21.74
CA ARG A 36 -11.01 -6.27 -21.39
C ARG A 36 -11.17 -5.85 -19.92
N GLN A 37 -10.28 -6.31 -19.05
CA GLN A 37 -10.25 -6.11 -17.60
C GLN A 37 -9.29 -4.97 -17.16
N ALA A 38 -8.73 -4.18 -18.08
CA ALA A 38 -7.69 -3.18 -17.80
C ALA A 38 -8.10 -2.10 -16.80
N ARG A 39 -9.39 -1.75 -16.76
CA ARG A 39 -9.94 -0.89 -15.70
C ARG A 39 -10.33 -1.77 -14.51
N GLY A 40 -9.35 -2.05 -13.64
CA GLY A 40 -9.55 -2.80 -12.39
C GLY A 40 -9.01 -4.24 -12.37
N GLY A 41 -8.05 -4.55 -13.25
CA GLY A 41 -7.58 -5.91 -13.51
C GLY A 41 -7.04 -6.69 -12.31
N PHE A 42 -6.84 -7.99 -12.52
CA PHE A 42 -6.16 -8.93 -11.61
C PHE A 42 -4.68 -8.53 -11.42
N GLY A 43 -4.44 -7.44 -10.69
CA GLY A 43 -3.10 -7.08 -10.24
C GLY A 43 -2.66 -7.94 -9.06
N SER A 44 -1.42 -7.77 -8.64
CA SER A 44 -0.95 -8.27 -7.35
C SER A 44 -0.38 -7.11 -6.53
N LYS A 45 -0.52 -7.18 -5.21
CA LYS A 45 0.09 -6.25 -4.26
C LYS A 45 1.29 -6.91 -3.62
N LEU A 46 2.42 -6.23 -3.62
CA LEU A 46 3.62 -6.64 -2.90
C LEU A 46 3.65 -5.88 -1.56
N HIS A 47 3.55 -6.62 -0.46
CA HIS A 47 3.72 -6.10 0.89
C HIS A 47 5.13 -6.46 1.35
N LEU A 48 5.91 -5.47 1.77
CA LEU A 48 7.32 -5.64 2.11
C LEU A 48 7.60 -5.10 3.52
N VAL A 49 8.34 -5.87 4.32
CA VAL A 49 8.95 -5.41 5.57
C VAL A 49 10.44 -5.26 5.36
N THR A 50 10.98 -4.13 5.78
CA THR A 50 12.42 -3.86 5.84
C THR A 50 12.85 -3.56 7.27
N ASP A 51 14.15 -3.60 7.52
CA ASP A 51 14.72 -2.93 8.69
C ASP A 51 14.74 -1.39 8.50
N GLY A 52 15.28 -0.67 9.50
CA GLY A 52 15.42 0.78 9.45
C GLY A 52 16.40 1.32 8.39
N ASN A 53 17.25 0.46 7.82
CA ASN A 53 18.17 0.80 6.74
C ASN A 53 17.60 0.47 5.35
N GLY A 54 16.39 -0.08 5.28
CA GLY A 54 15.73 -0.48 4.03
C GLY A 54 16.11 -1.88 3.56
N VAL A 55 16.79 -2.70 4.38
CA VAL A 55 17.13 -4.09 4.03
C VAL A 55 15.85 -4.94 4.07
N PRO A 56 15.44 -5.57 2.95
CA PRO A 56 14.26 -6.41 2.89
C PRO A 56 14.37 -7.63 3.81
N PHE A 57 13.33 -7.87 4.61
CA PHE A 57 13.29 -8.98 5.55
C PHE A 57 12.23 -10.03 5.20
N ARG A 58 11.00 -9.62 4.86
CA ARG A 58 9.90 -10.49 4.41
C ARG A 58 9.06 -9.79 3.37
N ALA A 59 8.48 -10.58 2.47
CA ALA A 59 7.55 -10.12 1.46
C ALA A 59 6.32 -11.04 1.39
N LEU A 60 5.16 -10.46 1.12
CA LEU A 60 3.91 -11.17 0.88
C LEU A 60 3.27 -10.60 -0.39
N VAL A 61 2.84 -11.48 -1.28
CA VAL A 61 2.12 -11.10 -2.50
C VAL A 61 0.64 -11.46 -2.32
N THR A 62 -0.25 -10.50 -2.53
CA THR A 62 -1.70 -10.70 -2.47
C THR A 62 -2.37 -10.28 -3.77
N ALA A 63 -3.65 -10.61 -3.96
CA ALA A 63 -4.41 -10.13 -5.11
C ALA A 63 -4.59 -8.61 -5.04
N GLY A 64 -4.62 -7.94 -6.18
CA GLY A 64 -4.72 -6.48 -6.30
C GLY A 64 -6.00 -5.90 -5.69
N GLN A 65 -7.03 -6.71 -5.53
CA GLN A 65 -8.29 -6.33 -4.89
C GLN A 65 -8.28 -6.58 -3.37
N SER A 66 -7.24 -7.21 -2.82
CA SER A 66 -7.12 -7.45 -1.38
C SER A 66 -6.88 -6.15 -0.63
N HIS A 67 -7.62 -5.93 0.45
CA HIS A 67 -7.49 -4.74 1.27
C HIS A 67 -6.14 -4.74 2.02
N GLU A 68 -5.35 -3.68 1.91
CA GLU A 68 -3.95 -3.66 2.33
C GLU A 68 -3.79 -3.98 3.82
N SER A 69 -4.71 -3.47 4.64
CA SER A 69 -4.63 -3.64 6.09
C SER A 69 -4.93 -5.05 6.57
N THR A 70 -5.49 -5.97 5.77
CA THR A 70 -5.60 -7.39 6.17
C THR A 70 -4.27 -8.12 5.98
N SER A 71 -3.39 -7.59 5.13
CA SER A 71 -2.11 -8.21 4.81
C SER A 71 -1.01 -7.85 5.83
N PHE A 72 -1.24 -6.82 6.65
CA PHE A 72 -0.28 -6.35 7.66
C PHE A 72 0.07 -7.43 8.68
N GLU A 73 -0.94 -7.95 9.39
CA GLU A 73 -0.72 -8.95 10.45
C GLU A 73 -0.19 -10.25 9.85
N ALA A 74 -0.72 -10.65 8.68
CA ALA A 74 -0.24 -11.81 7.95
C ALA A 74 1.26 -11.72 7.62
N LEU A 75 1.72 -10.56 7.13
CA LEU A 75 3.13 -10.33 6.82
C LEU A 75 3.98 -10.26 8.11
N MET A 76 3.54 -9.53 9.13
CA MET A 76 4.31 -9.35 10.37
C MET A 76 4.46 -10.65 11.16
N ASN A 77 3.49 -11.57 11.09
CA ASN A 77 3.60 -12.90 11.69
C ASN A 77 4.68 -13.78 11.03
N THR A 78 5.14 -13.45 9.81
CA THR A 78 6.27 -14.14 9.17
C THR A 78 7.64 -13.62 9.60
N VAL A 79 7.66 -12.46 10.28
CA VAL A 79 8.87 -11.87 10.84
C VAL A 79 9.15 -12.58 12.17
N PRO A 80 10.32 -13.24 12.36
CA PRO A 80 10.70 -13.86 13.61
C PRO A 80 11.08 -12.77 14.61
N MET A 81 10.07 -12.13 15.19
CA MET A 81 10.24 -11.23 16.32
C MET A 81 10.69 -12.07 17.50
N ARG A 82 11.99 -12.01 17.84
CA ARG A 82 12.49 -12.66 19.06
C ARG A 82 11.71 -12.10 20.24
N ARG A 83 11.17 -12.96 21.11
CA ARG A 83 10.31 -12.61 22.28
C ARG A 83 10.84 -11.52 23.23
N ARG A 84 12.06 -11.00 23.02
CA ARG A 84 12.70 -9.93 23.80
C ARG A 84 13.18 -8.73 22.97
N ARG A 85 12.95 -8.70 21.65
CA ARG A 85 13.22 -7.53 20.81
C ARG A 85 11.90 -6.87 20.45
N ARG A 86 11.62 -5.82 21.21
CA ARG A 86 10.54 -4.86 20.99
C ARG A 86 10.80 -4.14 19.65
N LEU A 87 9.75 -3.84 18.89
CA LEU A 87 9.89 -2.95 17.74
C LEU A 87 9.96 -1.51 18.26
N ASP A 88 11.02 -0.78 17.98
CA ASP A 88 11.15 0.60 18.49
C ASP A 88 10.15 1.54 17.81
N ALA A 89 9.96 1.39 16.50
CA ALA A 89 8.99 2.12 15.71
C ALA A 89 8.62 1.32 14.44
N VAL A 90 7.43 1.57 13.91
CA VAL A 90 6.99 1.04 12.61
C VAL A 90 6.55 2.19 11.71
N ALA A 91 7.21 2.31 10.56
CA ALA A 91 6.80 3.19 9.48
C ALA A 91 6.07 2.37 8.41
N GLY A 92 5.05 2.96 7.79
CA GLY A 92 4.27 2.30 6.75
C GLY A 92 3.35 3.24 6.02
N ASP A 93 2.76 2.74 4.94
CA ASP A 93 1.78 3.47 4.13
C ASP A 93 0.53 3.87 4.94
N LYS A 94 -0.16 4.93 4.49
CA LYS A 94 -1.43 5.38 5.10
C LYS A 94 -2.49 4.26 5.13
N GLY A 95 -2.50 3.36 4.16
CA GLY A 95 -3.36 2.18 4.11
C GLY A 95 -3.16 1.19 5.28
N TYR A 96 -2.12 1.36 6.11
CA TYR A 96 -1.93 0.59 7.35
C TYR A 96 -2.38 1.35 8.60
N ARG A 97 -2.89 2.58 8.48
CA ARG A 97 -3.38 3.38 9.62
C ARG A 97 -4.79 2.96 10.02
N TYR A 98 -4.90 1.84 10.73
CA TYR A 98 -6.16 1.34 11.29
C TYR A 98 -6.03 1.07 12.80
N PRO A 99 -7.11 1.27 13.60
CA PRO A 99 -7.08 1.00 15.04
C PRO A 99 -6.58 -0.40 15.39
N ARG A 100 -7.06 -1.43 14.68
CA ARG A 100 -6.61 -2.82 14.92
C ARG A 100 -5.10 -3.02 14.74
N ILE A 101 -4.49 -2.36 13.76
CA ILE A 101 -3.04 -2.43 13.52
C ILE A 101 -2.29 -1.76 14.66
N ARG A 102 -2.82 -0.65 15.21
CA ARG A 102 -2.24 0.00 16.39
C ARG A 102 -2.35 -0.88 17.63
N THR A 103 -3.50 -1.53 17.84
CA THR A 103 -3.70 -2.49 18.92
C THR A 103 -2.71 -3.65 18.80
N TRP A 104 -2.57 -4.23 17.60
CA TRP A 104 -1.60 -5.28 17.32
C TRP A 104 -0.17 -4.83 17.66
N LEU A 105 0.24 -3.63 17.21
CA LEU A 105 1.55 -3.06 17.47
C LEU A 105 1.82 -2.81 18.96
N SER A 106 0.80 -2.37 19.73
CA SER A 106 0.93 -2.19 21.18
C SER A 106 1.16 -3.51 21.92
N GLY A 107 0.53 -4.59 21.47
CA GLY A 107 0.74 -5.95 22.01
C GLY A 107 2.07 -6.57 21.56
N ALA A 108 2.51 -6.29 20.33
CA ALA A 108 3.86 -6.62 19.83
C ALA A 108 4.95 -5.75 20.48
N SER A 109 4.55 -4.80 21.31
CA SER A 109 5.35 -3.80 21.97
C SER A 109 6.07 -2.91 20.92
N VAL A 110 5.38 -1.82 20.56
CA VAL A 110 5.89 -0.62 19.90
C VAL A 110 5.49 0.51 20.83
N GLY A 111 6.48 1.19 21.41
CA GLY A 111 6.26 2.31 22.32
C GLY A 111 5.98 3.58 21.54
#